data_AF-A0A3D9HXB3-F1
#
_entry.id   AF-A0A3D9HXB3-F1
#
_cell.length_a   1.000
_cell.length_b   1.000
_cell.length_c   1.000
_cell.angle_alpha   90.00
_cell.angle_beta   90.00
_cell.angle_gamma   90.00
#
_symmetry.space_group_name_H-M   'P 1'
#
loop_
_entity.id
_entity.type
_entity.pdbx_description
1 polymer ?
#
loop_
_entity_poly.entity_id
_entity_poly.type
_entity_poly.pdbx_seq_one_letter_code
_entity_poly.pdbx_strand_id
1 'polypeptide(L)'
;MGQRSPFEPEFHEAEADDPRMAARLQARNVIIGSAVVMIPLSVIMLIITMIVWKSVPDLPSDLWASALLHPFLSAGLLLLALSIHRRGGYRISSVLAVLPVVNLVYFIGRFLSWA
;
A
#
# COMPACT_ATOMS: atom_id res chain seq x y z
N MET A 1 -34.55 16.85 37.31
CA MET A 1 -33.72 17.72 36.44
C MET A 1 -32.53 16.90 35.98
N GLY A 2 -32.22 16.95 34.68
CA GLY A 2 -31.51 15.94 33.88
C GLY A 2 -30.33 15.20 34.54
N GLN A 3 -30.51 13.89 34.70
CA GLN A 3 -29.43 12.94 34.94
C GLN A 3 -28.56 12.91 33.68
N ARG A 4 -27.34 13.46 33.74
CA ARG A 4 -26.35 13.23 32.68
C ARG A 4 -26.13 11.72 32.60
N SER A 5 -26.31 11.17 31.41
CA SER A 5 -26.02 9.79 31.10
C SER A 5 -24.57 9.48 31.49
N PRO A 6 -24.29 8.46 32.32
CA PRO A 6 -22.94 8.12 32.78
C PRO A 6 -22.06 7.48 31.70
N PHE A 7 -22.55 7.43 30.46
CA PHE A 7 -21.80 7.02 29.28
C PHE A 7 -21.10 8.22 28.62
N GLU A 8 -20.48 9.08 29.43
CA GLU A 8 -19.52 10.05 28.92
C GLU A 8 -18.33 9.28 28.29
N PRO A 9 -17.88 9.68 27.09
CA PRO A 9 -16.91 8.94 26.28
C PRO A 9 -15.46 9.08 26.79
N GLU A 10 -15.21 8.90 28.10
CA GLU A 10 -13.86 9.02 28.67
C GLU A 10 -12.91 7.90 28.20
N PHE A 11 -13.44 6.78 27.71
CA PHE A 11 -12.63 5.67 27.20
C PHE A 11 -12.06 5.89 25.80
N HIS A 12 -12.52 6.90 25.05
CA HIS A 12 -12.01 7.16 23.70
C HIS A 12 -10.86 8.18 23.65
N GLU A 13 -10.72 9.03 24.67
CA GLU A 13 -9.65 10.03 24.73
C GLU A 13 -8.41 9.52 25.49
N ALA A 14 -8.58 8.71 26.54
CA ALA A 14 -7.45 8.16 27.30
C ALA A 14 -6.61 7.12 26.52
N GLU A 15 -7.18 6.49 25.49
CA GLU A 15 -6.49 5.51 24.64
C GLU A 15 -5.84 6.17 23.40
N ALA A 16 -6.10 7.47 23.17
CA ALA A 16 -5.53 8.26 22.08
C ALA A 16 -4.18 8.91 22.43
N ASP A 17 -3.80 8.97 23.71
CA ASP A 17 -2.56 9.60 24.19
C ASP A 17 -1.36 8.63 24.30
N ASP A 18 -1.52 7.33 24.00
CA ASP A 18 -0.36 6.44 23.87
C ASP A 18 0.27 6.60 22.46
N PRO A 19 1.45 7.23 22.33
CA PRO A 19 2.12 7.41 21.04
C PRO A 19 2.39 6.09 20.32
N ARG A 20 2.43 4.94 21.04
CA ARG A 20 2.55 3.61 20.43
C ARG A 20 1.23 3.15 19.81
N MET A 21 0.09 3.44 20.43
CA MET A 21 -1.22 3.12 19.90
C MET A 21 -1.50 3.94 18.62
N ALA A 22 -1.16 5.23 18.64
CA ALA A 22 -1.25 6.10 17.46
C ALA A 22 -0.35 5.61 16.31
N ALA A 23 0.90 5.24 16.59
CA ALA A 23 1.83 4.71 15.59
C ALA A 23 1.35 3.36 15.00
N ARG A 24 0.75 2.49 15.82
CA ARG A 24 0.16 1.23 15.38
C ARG A 24 -1.03 1.46 14.44
N LEU A 25 -1.95 2.35 14.80
CA LEU A 25 -3.12 2.68 13.99
C LEU A 25 -2.72 3.32 12.66
N GLN A 26 -1.77 4.26 12.69
CA GLN A 26 -1.20 4.86 11.49
C GLN A 26 -0.58 3.80 10.57
N ALA A 27 0.29 2.93 11.11
CA ALA A 27 0.93 1.89 10.31
C ALA A 27 -0.09 0.92 9.70
N ARG A 28 -1.15 0.56 10.45
CA ARG A 28 -2.24 -0.28 9.93
C ARG A 28 -2.95 0.41 8.76
N ASN A 29 -3.31 1.67 8.92
CA ASN A 29 -4.02 2.43 7.88
C ASN A 29 -3.15 2.60 6.62
N VAL A 30 -1.84 2.81 6.78
CA VAL A 30 -0.91 2.87 5.65
C VAL A 30 -0.84 1.53 4.91
N ILE A 31 -0.70 0.41 5.62
CA ILE A 31 -0.68 -0.92 4.99
C ILE A 31 -1.99 -1.21 4.24
N ILE A 32 -3.13 -0.93 4.87
CA ILE A 32 -4.45 -1.13 4.25
C ILE A 32 -4.61 -0.22 3.04
N GLY A 33 -4.27 1.07 3.17
CA GLY A 33 -4.34 2.04 2.08
C GLY A 33 -3.49 1.61 0.89
N SER A 34 -2.25 1.19 1.14
CA SER A 34 -1.38 0.65 0.10
C SER A 34 -1.95 -0.61 -0.54
N ALA A 35 -2.50 -1.55 0.22
CA ALA A 35 -3.11 -2.76 -0.33
C ALA A 35 -4.34 -2.44 -1.20
N VAL A 36 -5.21 -1.51 -0.75
CA VAL A 36 -6.40 -1.08 -1.48
C VAL A 36 -6.05 -0.39 -2.79
N VAL A 37 -4.95 0.35 -2.86
CA VAL A 37 -4.47 0.94 -4.12
C VAL A 37 -3.84 -0.14 -5.01
N MET A 38 -3.02 -1.03 -4.45
CA MET A 38 -2.25 -2.00 -5.21
C MET A 38 -3.11 -3.09 -5.88
N ILE A 39 -4.16 -3.59 -5.22
CA ILE A 39 -5.00 -4.68 -5.73
C ILE A 39 -5.73 -4.32 -7.05
N PRO A 40 -6.60 -3.29 -7.10
CA PRO A 40 -7.32 -2.94 -8.32
C PRO A 40 -6.36 -2.53 -9.43
N LEU A 41 -5.24 -1.93 -9.08
CA LEU A 41 -4.27 -1.47 -10.06
C LEU A 41 -3.43 -2.60 -10.65
N SER A 42 -3.12 -3.65 -9.87
CA SER A 42 -2.50 -4.87 -10.40
C SER A 42 -3.43 -5.55 -11.41
N VAL A 43 -4.75 -5.52 -11.16
CA VAL A 43 -5.76 -6.01 -12.12
C VAL A 43 -5.76 -5.16 -13.40
N ILE A 44 -5.74 -3.83 -13.28
CA ILE A 44 -5.66 -2.93 -14.44
C ILE A 44 -4.39 -3.20 -15.26
N MET A 45 -3.24 -3.35 -14.61
CA MET A 45 -1.98 -3.64 -15.29
C MET A 45 -1.99 -4.99 -16.00
N LEU A 46 -2.61 -6.02 -15.41
CA LEU A 46 -2.80 -7.31 -16.07
C LEU A 46 -3.66 -7.15 -17.33
N ILE A 47 -4.74 -6.37 -17.25
CA ILE A 47 -5.62 -6.08 -18.40
C ILE A 47 -4.86 -5.32 -19.49
N ILE A 48 -4.10 -4.28 -19.14
CA ILE A 48 -3.29 -3.51 -20.09
C ILE A 48 -2.25 -4.43 -20.75
N THR A 49 -1.58 -5.28 -19.98
CA THR A 49 -0.61 -6.25 -20.52
C THR A 49 -1.28 -7.21 -21.50
N MET A 50 -2.50 -7.67 -21.23
CA MET A 50 -3.28 -8.50 -22.14
C MET A 50 -3.69 -7.76 -23.42
N ILE A 51 -4.07 -6.48 -23.32
CA ILE A 51 -4.47 -5.64 -24.46
C ILE A 51 -3.26 -5.34 -25.36
N VAL A 52 -2.14 -4.96 -24.75
CA VAL A 52 -0.90 -4.57 -25.42
C VAL A 52 -0.04 -5.80 -25.75
N TRP A 53 -0.55 -7.02 -25.50
CA TRP A 53 0.17 -8.28 -25.72
C TRP A 53 0.73 -8.43 -27.14
N LYS A 54 0.03 -7.86 -28.14
CA LYS A 54 0.50 -7.86 -29.53
C LYS A 54 1.63 -6.87 -29.83
N SER A 55 1.76 -5.82 -29.02
CA SER A 55 2.84 -4.81 -29.10
C SER A 55 3.99 -5.11 -28.12
N VAL A 56 3.94 -6.26 -27.42
CA VAL A 56 5.04 -6.75 -26.56
C VAL A 56 6.40 -6.80 -27.25
N PRO A 57 6.51 -7.13 -28.57
CA PRO A 57 7.80 -7.09 -29.26
C PRO A 57 8.44 -5.70 -29.31
N ASP A 58 7.63 -4.64 -29.27
CA ASP A 58 8.06 -3.25 -29.35
C ASP A 58 8.23 -2.60 -27.96
N LEU A 59 7.94 -3.35 -26.90
CA LEU A 59 8.07 -2.87 -25.53
C LEU A 59 9.56 -2.82 -25.11
N PRO A 60 10.02 -1.70 -24.55
CA PRO A 60 11.31 -1.61 -23.90
C PRO A 60 11.50 -2.74 -22.89
N SER A 61 12.68 -3.36 -22.89
CA SER A 61 12.99 -4.52 -22.04
C SER A 61 12.87 -4.19 -20.54
N ASP A 62 13.07 -2.93 -20.15
CA ASP A 62 12.88 -2.42 -18.80
C ASP A 62 11.39 -2.33 -18.40
N LEU A 63 10.50 -1.98 -19.33
CA LEU A 63 9.05 -1.98 -19.09
C LEU A 63 8.50 -3.40 -18.99
N TRP A 64 8.99 -4.32 -19.82
CA TRP A 64 8.61 -5.74 -19.75
C TRP A 64 9.05 -6.37 -18.42
N ALA A 65 10.31 -6.18 -18.03
CA ALA A 65 10.83 -6.66 -16.76
C ALA A 65 10.08 -6.05 -15.57
N SER A 66 9.77 -4.76 -15.64
CA SER A 66 9.03 -4.08 -14.59
C SER A 66 7.57 -4.55 -14.49
N ALA A 67 6.87 -4.78 -15.61
CA ALA A 67 5.50 -5.28 -15.62
C ALA A 67 5.38 -6.67 -14.96
N LEU A 68 6.37 -7.54 -15.16
CA LEU A 68 6.41 -8.86 -14.54
C LEU A 68 6.85 -8.79 -13.07
N LEU A 69 7.92 -8.05 -12.75
CA LEU A 69 8.51 -8.07 -11.41
C LEU A 69 7.76 -7.21 -10.40
N HIS A 70 7.12 -6.12 -10.84
CA HIS A 70 6.44 -5.16 -9.98
C HIS A 70 5.34 -5.78 -9.10
N PRO A 71 4.40 -6.61 -9.62
CA PRO A 71 3.37 -7.22 -8.76
C PRO A 71 3.98 -8.15 -7.70
N PHE A 72 5.02 -8.92 -8.04
CA PHE A 72 5.68 -9.80 -7.07
C PHE A 72 6.48 -9.03 -6.01
N LEU A 73 7.23 -8.00 -6.42
CA LEU A 73 7.96 -7.12 -5.50
C LEU A 73 7.00 -6.36 -4.57
N SER A 74 5.92 -5.81 -5.12
CA SER A 74 4.91 -5.08 -4.36
C SER A 74 4.20 -5.97 -3.34
N ALA A 75 3.83 -7.20 -3.73
CA ALA A 75 3.28 -8.19 -2.83
C ALA A 75 4.28 -8.60 -1.74
N GLY A 76 5.53 -8.85 -2.11
CA GLY A 76 6.61 -9.18 -1.17
C GLY A 76 6.85 -8.08 -0.13
N LEU A 77 6.88 -6.81 -0.56
CA LEU A 77 7.02 -5.65 0.32
C LEU A 77 5.83 -5.47 1.26
N LEU A 78 4.60 -5.68 0.79
CA LEU A 78 3.40 -5.64 1.64
C LEU A 78 3.40 -6.77 2.68
N LEU A 79 3.77 -7.99 2.29
CA LEU A 79 3.91 -9.13 3.21
C LEU A 79 5.00 -8.88 4.25
N LEU A 80 6.13 -8.29 3.83
CA LEU A 80 7.21 -7.90 4.74
C LEU A 80 6.77 -6.79 5.69
N ALA A 81 6.05 -5.78 5.18
CA ALA A 81 5.48 -4.70 5.99
C ALA A 81 4.51 -5.25 7.05
N LEU A 82 3.66 -6.22 6.69
CA LEU A 82 2.76 -6.92 7.61
C LEU A 82 3.53 -7.75 8.65
N SER A 83 4.57 -8.47 8.25
CA SER A 83 5.41 -9.26 9.15
C SER A 83 6.09 -8.37 10.20
N ILE A 84 6.65 -7.23 9.77
CA ILE A 84 7.29 -6.26 10.65
C ILE A 84 6.26 -5.53 11.53
N HIS A 85 5.06 -5.24 11.00
CA HIS A 85 3.95 -4.67 11.78
C HIS A 85 3.59 -5.55 12.97
N ARG A 86 3.49 -6.87 12.76
CA ARG A 86 3.19 -7.86 13.82
C ARG A 86 4.25 -7.90 14.92
N ARG A 87 5.49 -7.50 14.62
CA ARG A 87 6.62 -7.45 15.57
C ARG A 87 6.76 -6.09 16.28
N GLY A 88 5.84 -5.16 16.08
CA GLY A 88 5.88 -3.82 16.69
C GLY A 88 6.76 -2.81 15.93
N GLY A 89 7.28 -3.15 14.75
CA GLY A 89 8.13 -2.29 13.93
C GLY A 89 7.31 -1.28 13.11
N TYR A 90 6.44 -0.48 13.73
CA TYR A 90 5.42 0.31 13.04
C TYR A 90 5.99 1.32 12.03
N ARG A 91 7.07 2.04 12.37
CA ARG A 91 7.73 2.99 11.45
C ARG A 91 8.28 2.31 10.18
N ILE A 92 9.01 1.21 10.35
CA ILE A 92 9.61 0.46 9.25
C ILE A 92 8.51 -0.16 8.39
N SER A 93 7.48 -0.71 9.04
CA SER A 93 6.30 -1.26 8.37
C SER A 93 5.59 -0.22 7.49
N SER A 94 5.38 1.01 7.98
CA SER A 94 4.81 2.09 7.18
C SER A 94 5.66 2.44 5.96
N VAL A 95 6.99 2.57 6.12
CA VAL A 95 7.89 2.86 5.00
C VAL A 95 7.83 1.77 3.94
N LEU A 96 7.88 0.50 4.36
CA LEU A 96 7.79 -0.64 3.44
C LEU A 96 6.45 -0.72 2.72
N ALA A 97 5.36 -0.35 3.38
CA ALA A 97 4.03 -0.31 2.77
C ALA A 97 3.89 0.83 1.73
N VAL A 98 4.65 1.91 1.85
CA VAL A 98 4.62 3.03 0.88
C VAL A 98 5.46 2.75 -0.36
N LEU A 99 6.55 2.00 -0.24
CA LEU A 99 7.46 1.68 -1.36
C LEU A 99 6.77 1.11 -2.60
N PRO A 100 5.81 0.15 -2.50
CA PRO A 100 5.02 -0.31 -3.64
C PRO A 100 4.33 0.82 -4.40
N VAL A 101 3.78 1.79 -3.69
CA VAL A 101 3.06 2.94 -4.27
C VAL A 101 4.02 3.87 -5.01
N VAL A 102 5.20 4.12 -4.46
CA VAL A 102 6.23 4.94 -5.13
C VAL A 102 6.73 4.25 -6.40
N ASN A 103 7.06 2.96 -6.31
CA ASN A 103 7.53 2.17 -7.44
C ASN A 103 6.48 2.12 -8.55
N LEU A 104 5.21 2.10 -8.17
CA LEU A 104 4.08 2.11 -9.08
C LEU A 104 3.94 3.42 -9.85
N VAL A 105 4.04 4.57 -9.16
CA VAL A 105 4.01 5.89 -9.83
C VAL A 105 5.15 6.00 -10.84
N TYR A 106 6.34 5.51 -10.47
CA TYR A 106 7.48 5.44 -11.38
C TYR A 106 7.18 4.56 -12.61
N PHE A 107 6.62 3.37 -12.40
CA PHE A 107 6.27 2.45 -13.49
C PHE A 107 5.22 3.05 -14.43
N ILE A 108 4.15 3.65 -13.90
CA ILE A 108 3.13 4.33 -14.71
C ILE A 108 3.75 5.48 -15.51
N GLY A 109 4.60 6.29 -14.89
CA GLY A 109 5.30 7.38 -15.58
C GLY A 109 6.17 6.89 -16.74
N ARG A 110 6.93 5.80 -16.53
CA ARG A 110 7.73 5.16 -17.60
C ARG A 110 6.85 4.59 -18.71
N PHE A 111 5.76 3.92 -18.37
CA PHE A 111 4.83 3.37 -19.35
C PHE A 111 4.19 4.46 -20.20
N LEU A 112 3.69 5.54 -19.59
CA LEU A 112 3.10 6.68 -20.28
C LEU A 112 4.11 7.46 -21.13
N SER A 113 5.40 7.47 -20.76
CA SER A 113 6.44 8.12 -21.58
C SER A 113 6.80 7.33 -22.84
N TRP A 114 6.46 6.04 -22.87
CA TRP A 114 6.69 5.16 -24.02
C TRP A 114 5.47 5.04 -24.93
N ALA A 115 4.28 4.95 -24.35
CA ALA A 115 3.01 4.85 -25.07
C ALA A 115 2.71 6.12 -25.89
#